data_AF-A0A1H5DSR4-F1
#
_entry.id   AF-A0A1H5DSR4-F1
#
_cell.length_a   1.000
_cell.length_b   1.000
_cell.length_c   1.000
_cell.angle_alpha   90.00
_cell.angle_beta   90.00
_cell.angle_gamma   90.00
#
_symmetry.space_group_name_H-M   'P 1'
#
loop_
_entity.id
_entity.type
_entity.pdbx_description
1 polymer ?
#
loop_
_entity_poly.entity_id
_entity_poly.type
_entity_poly.pdbx_seq_one_letter_code
_entity_poly.pdbx_strand_id
1 'polypeptide(L)' 'MPEQVKLPRKLSQEPGGPPSLRPSHRRVIEDVDRWANSPGLQPPSDAEKPGDDKRQRK' A
#
# COMPACT_ATOMS: atom_id res chain seq x y z
N MET A 1 52.27 25.40 22.00
CA MET A 1 51.08 24.55 22.19
C MET A 1 50.40 24.43 20.83
N PRO A 2 50.10 23.23 20.29
CA PRO A 2 49.40 23.13 19.02
C PRO A 2 47.95 23.60 19.17
N GLU A 3 47.53 24.49 18.28
CA GLU A 3 46.14 24.98 18.15
C GLU A 3 45.20 23.79 17.94
N GLN A 4 44.16 23.69 18.77
CA GLN A 4 43.23 22.57 18.75
C GLN A 4 42.21 22.80 17.61
N VAL A 5 42.51 22.29 16.42
CA VAL A 5 41.67 22.47 15.22
C VAL A 5 40.34 21.72 15.40
N LYS A 6 39.22 22.44 15.35
CA LYS A 6 37.87 21.85 15.42
C LYS A 6 37.50 21.21 14.08
N LEU A 7 37.57 19.88 14.03
CA LEU A 7 37.13 19.10 12.87
C LEU A 7 35.60 19.07 12.77
N PRO A 8 35.04 18.99 11.54
CA PRO A 8 33.63 18.72 11.35
C PRO A 8 33.21 17.41 12.01
N ARG A 9 31.96 17.37 12.49
CA ARG A 9 31.36 16.21 13.14
C ARG A 9 31.29 15.02 12.18
N LYS A 10 31.61 13.82 12.68
CA LYS A 10 31.52 12.59 11.89
C LYS A 10 30.05 12.22 11.65
N LEU A 11 29.73 11.66 10.47
CA LEU A 11 28.38 11.20 10.14
C LEU A 11 27.85 10.16 11.15
N SER A 12 28.71 9.31 11.70
CA SER A 12 28.35 8.35 12.76
C SER A 12 27.95 9.00 14.09
N GLN A 13 28.24 10.29 14.26
CA GLN A 13 27.83 11.03 15.44
C GLN A 13 26.45 11.68 15.23
N GLU A 14 25.99 11.85 13.99
CA GLU A 14 24.66 12.41 13.70
C GLU A 14 23.55 11.64 14.40
N PRO A 15 22.52 12.33 14.94
CA PRO A 15 21.36 11.64 15.48
C PRO A 15 20.71 10.83 14.37
N GLY A 16 20.31 9.59 14.66
CA GLY A 16 19.60 8.76 13.69
C GLY A 16 18.38 9.47 13.11
N GLY A 17 18.16 9.33 11.80
CA GLY A 17 16.99 9.90 11.14
C GLY A 17 15.68 9.36 11.71
N PRO A 18 14.54 10.03 11.43
CA PRO A 18 13.25 9.56 11.88
C PRO A 18 12.98 8.14 11.36
N PRO A 19 12.23 7.32 12.10
CA PRO A 19 11.90 5.96 11.68
C PRO A 19 11.17 6.01 10.33
N SER A 20 11.43 5.02 9.47
CA SER A 20 10.70 4.88 8.22
C SER A 20 9.21 4.73 8.52
N LEU A 21 8.37 5.55 7.88
CA LEU A 21 6.91 5.52 8.02
C LEU A 21 6.26 4.33 7.29
N ARG A 22 6.97 3.19 7.19
CA ARG A 22 6.50 2.03 6.46
C ARG A 22 5.37 1.34 7.25
N PRO A 23 4.22 1.07 6.61
CA PRO A 23 3.20 0.21 7.20
C PRO A 23 3.80 -1.14 7.60
N SER A 24 3.28 -1.75 8.66
CA SER A 24 3.64 -3.12 8.97
C SER A 24 3.21 -4.04 7.83
N HIS A 25 3.94 -5.14 7.63
CA HIS A 25 3.60 -6.14 6.62
C HIS A 25 2.14 -6.62 6.72
N ARG A 26 1.66 -6.79 7.95
CA ARG A 26 0.26 -7.14 8.24
C ARG A 26 -0.74 -6.13 7.66
N ARG A 27 -0.49 -4.82 7.82
CA ARG A 27 -1.38 -3.79 7.26
C ARG A 27 -1.42 -3.81 5.74
N VAL A 28 -0.28 -4.03 5.09
CA VAL A 28 -0.22 -4.15 3.63
C VAL A 28 -1.06 -5.32 3.14
N ILE A 29 -1.03 -6.47 3.82
CA ILE A 29 -1.86 -7.63 3.48
C ILE A 29 -3.35 -7.30 3.61
N GLU A 30 -3.75 -6.71 4.75
CA GLU A 30 -5.14 -6.32 5.00
C GLU A 30 -5.67 -5.32 3.96
N ASP A 31 -4.84 -4.34 3.55
CA ASP A 31 -5.20 -3.34 2.55
C ASP A 31 -5.36 -3.97 1.14
N VAL A 32 -4.45 -4.88 0.76
CA VAL A 32 -4.51 -5.59 -0.52
C VAL A 32 -5.75 -6.49 -0.59
N ASP A 33 -6.04 -7.24 0.47
CA ASP A 33 -7.21 -8.11 0.55
C ASP A 33 -8.52 -7.30 0.45
N ARG A 34 -8.60 -6.17 1.17
CA ARG A 34 -9.74 -5.26 1.07
C ARG A 34 -9.92 -4.71 -0.34
N TRP A 35 -8.83 -4.33 -1.01
CA TRP A 35 -8.90 -3.78 -2.36
C TRP A 35 -9.40 -4.82 -3.37
N ALA A 36 -8.87 -6.04 -3.32
CA ALA A 36 -9.29 -7.14 -4.18
C ALA A 36 -10.78 -7.49 -4.02
N ASN A 37 -11.32 -7.34 -2.80
CA ASN A 37 -12.72 -7.62 -2.49
C ASN A 37 -13.62 -6.37 -2.51
N SER A 38 -13.16 -5.26 -3.07
CA SER A 38 -13.95 -4.03 -3.12
C SER A 38 -15.10 -4.11 -4.15
N PRO A 39 -16.28 -3.50 -3.87
CA PRO A 39 -17.45 -3.60 -4.74
C PRO A 39 -17.20 -3.12 -6.18
N GLY A 40 -16.29 -2.17 -6.39
CA GLY A 40 -15.95 -1.65 -7.71
C GLY A 40 -15.02 -2.53 -8.54
N LEU A 41 -14.44 -3.58 -7.94
CA LEU A 41 -13.58 -4.57 -8.60
C LEU A 41 -14.23 -5.95 -8.69
N GLN A 42 -15.38 -6.13 -8.03
CA GLN A 42 -16.17 -7.35 -8.16
C GLN A 42 -16.82 -7.39 -9.55
N PRO A 43 -16.81 -8.54 -10.24
CA PRO A 43 -17.57 -8.68 -11.46
C PRO A 43 -19.07 -8.47 -11.14
N PRO A 44 -19.84 -7.83 -12.05
CA PRO A 44 -21.27 -7.69 -11.87
C PRO A 44 -21.90 -9.07 -11.69
N SER A 45 -22.78 -9.18 -10.70
CA SER A 45 -23.39 -10.47 -10.36
C SER A 45 -24.35 -10.90 -11.46
N ASP A 46 -24.52 -12.20 -11.69
CA ASP A 46 -25.48 -12.71 -12.70
C ASP A 46 -26.93 -12.28 -12.42
N ALA A 47 -27.23 -11.86 -11.19
CA ALA A 47 -28.51 -11.26 -10.79
C ALA A 47 -28.76 -9.86 -11.39
N GLU A 48 -27.72 -9.20 -11.91
CA GLU A 48 -27.78 -7.84 -12.46
C GLU A 48 -27.89 -7.82 -13.99
N LYS A 49 -27.97 -8.97 -14.66
CA LYS A 49 -28.22 -9.02 -16.11
C LYS A 49 -29.73 -8.83 -16.38
N PRO A 50 -30.18 -7.67 -16.91
CA PRO A 50 -31.57 -7.55 -17.34
C PRO A 50 -31.76 -8.39 -18.60
N GLY A 51 -32.40 -9.55 -18.42
CA GLY A 51 -33.13 -10.33 -19.43
C GLY A 51 -32.56 -10.37 -20.84
N ASP A 52 -31.66 -11.32 -21.12
CA ASP A 52 -31.51 -11.84 -22.49
C ASP A 52 -32.39 -13.08 -22.67
N ASP A 53 -33.71 -12.85 -22.60
CA ASP A 53 -34.76 -13.83 -22.91
C ASP A 53 -34.93 -13.92 -24.44
N LYS A 54 -33.97 -14.56 -25.10
CA LYS A 54 -33.98 -14.77 -26.56
C LYS A 54 -33.97 -16.24 -26.98
N ARG A 55 -34.26 -17.19 -26.07
CA ARG A 55 -34.17 -18.64 -26.36
C ARG A 55 -35.44 -19.44 -26.10
N GLN A 56 -36.60 -18.87 -26.41
CA GLN A 56 -37.87 -19.61 -26.42
C GLN A 56 -38.66 -19.37 -27.71
N ARG A 57 -38.07 -19.68 -28.87
CA ARG A 57 -38.81 -19.99 -30.11
C ARG A 57 -37.99 -20.91 -31.00
N LYS A 58 -38.18 -22.22 -30.88
CA LYS A 58 -38.86 -23.07 -31.89
C LYS A 58 -38.65 -24.54 -31.57
#